data_AF-A0A533Y132-F1
#
_entry.id   AF-A0A533Y132-F1
#
_cell.length_a   1.000
_cell.length_b   1.000
_cell.length_c   1.000
_cell.angle_alpha   90.00
_cell.angle_beta   90.00
_cell.angle_gamma   90.00
#
_symmetry.space_group_name_H-M   'P 1'
#
loop_
_entity.id
_entity.type
_entity.pdbx_description
1 polymer ?
#
loop_
_entity_poly.entity_id
_entity_poly.type
_entity_poly.pdbx_seq_one_letter_code
_entity_poly.pdbx_strand_id
1 'polypeptide(L)'
;MPVEAVRATIGVFQVLLGRLVIDYAVQLPGGAQAGVGRASGSLTMASWNLQGPVAVNGHLQQLDLATVLKPYVSRGTVQGDFIHQWNSTQGAHAALKGEGTVKVEIKDLAVERIVAGTSSIPSLTFGQIQASLACRDDACDVTELKGDGVDGSFTAQGHVMLRQPVQQSLLDLTVTVIPGAGFAQKAASLSLPPFQPGTPFTFKLVGPIMNARVAL
;
A
#
# COMPACT_ATOMS: atom_id res chain seq x y z
N MET A 1 -4.39 -1.31 -14.79
CA MET A 1 -5.26 -2.17 -13.96
C MET A 1 -6.58 -2.33 -14.70
N PRO A 2 -7.06 -3.55 -14.98
CA PRO A 2 -8.36 -3.74 -15.61
C PRO A 2 -9.45 -3.36 -14.61
N VAL A 3 -10.44 -2.60 -15.08
CA VAL A 3 -11.61 -2.18 -14.31
C VAL A 3 -12.81 -2.94 -14.87
N GLU A 4 -13.54 -3.64 -14.02
CA GLU A 4 -14.68 -4.46 -14.46
C GLU A 4 -15.94 -3.62 -14.59
N ALA A 5 -16.16 -2.68 -13.66
CA ALA A 5 -17.25 -1.73 -13.71
C ALA A 5 -16.93 -0.46 -12.92
N VAL A 6 -17.54 0.66 -13.33
CA VAL A 6 -17.51 1.93 -12.59
C VAL A 6 -18.94 2.44 -12.44
N ARG A 7 -19.31 2.83 -11.24
CA ARG A 7 -20.53 3.59 -10.94
C ARG A 7 -20.14 4.89 -10.26
N ALA A 8 -20.71 5.99 -10.72
CA ALA A 8 -20.58 7.30 -10.09
C ALA A 8 -21.98 7.91 -9.91
N THR A 9 -22.25 8.51 -8.76
CA THR A 9 -23.51 9.19 -8.45
C THR A 9 -23.19 10.60 -7.96
N ILE A 10 -23.90 11.59 -8.48
CA ILE A 10 -23.68 13.00 -8.15
C ILE A 10 -24.76 13.45 -7.16
N GLY A 11 -24.34 14.02 -6.02
CA GLY A 11 -25.23 14.54 -4.99
C GLY A 11 -25.89 15.86 -5.41
N VAL A 12 -27.03 15.77 -6.10
CA VAL A 12 -27.72 16.93 -6.72
C VAL A 12 -28.18 18.00 -5.71
N PHE A 13 -28.47 17.62 -4.45
CA PHE A 13 -28.85 18.58 -3.41
C PHE A 13 -27.67 19.42 -2.88
N GLN A 14 -26.46 18.85 -2.82
CA GLN A 14 -25.28 19.59 -2.37
C GLN A 14 -24.79 20.58 -3.44
N VAL A 15 -25.04 20.22 -4.69
CA VAL A 15 -24.83 21.03 -5.89
C VAL A 15 -25.54 22.39 -5.77
N LEU A 16 -26.78 22.42 -5.28
CA LEU A 16 -27.53 23.65 -5.01
C LEU A 16 -26.92 24.53 -3.92
N LEU A 17 -26.11 23.95 -3.03
CA LEU A 17 -25.37 24.65 -1.97
C LEU A 17 -23.95 25.04 -2.39
N GLY A 18 -23.62 24.95 -3.68
CA GLY A 18 -22.32 25.30 -4.23
C GLY A 18 -21.22 24.26 -4.04
N ARG A 19 -21.53 23.08 -3.48
CA ARG A 19 -20.59 21.99 -3.24
C ARG A 19 -20.82 20.85 -4.23
N LEU A 20 -19.76 20.23 -4.72
CA LEU A 20 -19.86 19.03 -5.55
C LEU A 20 -19.49 17.81 -4.73
N VAL A 21 -20.40 16.84 -4.64
CA VAL A 21 -20.13 15.53 -4.02
C VAL A 21 -20.38 14.45 -5.06
N ILE A 22 -19.38 13.59 -5.27
CA ILE A 22 -19.42 12.46 -6.19
C ILE A 22 -19.16 11.19 -5.39
N ASP A 23 -20.17 10.34 -5.26
CA ASP A 23 -20.00 9.00 -4.72
C ASP A 23 -19.57 8.06 -5.85
N TYR A 24 -18.56 7.24 -5.62
CA TYR A 24 -18.05 6.31 -6.60
C TYR A 24 -17.99 4.89 -6.04
N ALA A 25 -18.17 3.92 -6.93
CA ALA A 25 -17.91 2.50 -6.69
C ALA A 25 -17.29 1.89 -7.95
N VAL A 26 -16.07 1.39 -7.80
CA VAL A 26 -15.30 0.73 -8.84
C VAL A 26 -15.22 -0.75 -8.49
N GLN A 27 -15.60 -1.60 -9.42
CA GLN A 27 -15.45 -3.04 -9.33
C GLN A 27 -14.12 -3.41 -9.97
N LEU A 28 -13.28 -4.05 -9.16
CA LEU A 28 -11.91 -4.41 -9.48
C LEU A 28 -11.83 -5.95 -9.49
N PRO A 29 -10.85 -6.53 -10.19
CA PRO A 29 -10.58 -7.94 -10.09
C PRO A 29 -10.45 -8.35 -8.61
N GLY A 30 -11.37 -9.20 -8.15
CA GLY A 30 -11.27 -9.86 -6.86
C GLY A 30 -10.36 -11.07 -6.96
N GLY A 31 -9.97 -11.64 -5.80
CA GLY A 31 -9.12 -12.84 -5.75
C GLY A 31 -9.79 -14.07 -6.35
N ALA A 32 -10.30 -14.97 -5.51
CA ALA A 32 -10.84 -16.26 -5.97
C ALA A 32 -12.12 -16.16 -6.84
N GLN A 33 -12.79 -15.00 -6.86
CA GLN A 33 -14.02 -14.75 -7.63
C GLN A 33 -13.95 -13.37 -8.29
N ALA A 34 -14.27 -13.32 -9.59
CA ALA A 34 -14.43 -12.08 -10.34
C ALA A 34 -15.53 -11.21 -9.71
N GLY A 35 -15.33 -9.89 -9.67
CA GLY A 35 -16.30 -8.94 -9.11
C GLY A 35 -16.29 -8.77 -7.58
N VAL A 36 -15.46 -9.51 -6.84
CA VAL A 36 -15.40 -9.37 -5.37
C VAL A 36 -14.54 -8.18 -4.93
N GLY A 37 -13.55 -7.81 -5.74
CA GLY A 37 -12.74 -6.62 -5.48
C GLY A 37 -13.58 -5.36 -5.65
N ARG A 38 -13.62 -4.50 -4.63
CA ARG A 38 -14.36 -3.24 -4.68
C ARG A 38 -13.54 -2.09 -4.11
N ALA A 39 -13.55 -0.97 -4.79
CA ALA A 39 -13.15 0.31 -4.24
C ALA A 39 -14.37 1.24 -4.27
N SER A 40 -14.75 1.80 -3.13
CA SER A 40 -15.87 2.75 -3.04
C SER A 40 -15.46 3.97 -2.26
N GLY A 41 -16.13 5.09 -2.47
CA GLY A 41 -15.82 6.30 -1.74
C GLY A 41 -16.63 7.49 -2.17
N SER A 42 -16.25 8.64 -1.62
CA SER A 42 -16.81 9.94 -1.96
C SER A 42 -15.70 10.92 -2.26
N LEU A 43 -15.92 11.75 -3.27
CA LEU A 43 -15.10 12.90 -3.61
C LEU A 43 -15.92 14.15 -3.31
N THR A 44 -15.41 15.01 -2.43
CA THR A 44 -16.03 16.29 -2.07
C THR A 44 -15.17 17.43 -2.57
N MET A 45 -15.80 18.40 -3.23
CA MET A 45 -15.12 19.59 -3.77
C MET A 45 -15.86 20.83 -3.30
N ALA A 46 -15.08 21.84 -2.89
CA ALA A 46 -15.62 23.11 -2.38
C ALA A 46 -16.30 23.96 -3.47
N SER A 47 -16.07 23.65 -4.75
CA SER A 47 -16.53 24.43 -5.89
C SER A 47 -16.70 23.56 -7.13
N TRP A 48 -17.46 24.06 -8.10
CA TRP A 48 -17.74 23.39 -9.37
C TRP A 48 -16.64 23.53 -10.41
N ASN A 49 -15.85 24.59 -10.33
CA ASN A 49 -14.71 24.82 -11.23
C ASN A 49 -13.49 23.96 -10.85
N LEU A 50 -13.66 23.03 -9.91
CA LEU A 50 -12.63 22.14 -9.38
C LEU A 50 -11.45 22.90 -8.76
N GLN A 51 -11.59 24.19 -8.45
CA GLN A 51 -10.54 25.00 -7.82
C GLN A 51 -10.77 25.10 -6.31
N GLY A 52 -9.75 24.72 -5.55
CA GLY A 52 -9.74 24.81 -4.09
C GLY A 52 -9.60 23.46 -3.41
N PRO A 53 -10.05 23.34 -2.16
CA PRO A 53 -9.97 22.11 -1.40
C PRO A 53 -10.77 20.97 -2.05
N VAL A 54 -10.11 19.83 -2.18
CA VAL A 54 -10.67 18.56 -2.63
C VAL A 54 -10.39 17.53 -1.54
N ALA A 55 -11.41 16.79 -1.14
CA ALA A 55 -11.30 15.70 -0.19
C ALA A 55 -11.81 14.40 -0.82
N VAL A 56 -11.08 13.32 -0.64
CA VAL A 56 -11.48 11.97 -1.02
C VAL A 56 -11.49 11.09 0.22
N ASN A 57 -12.58 10.35 0.39
CA ASN A 57 -12.69 9.29 1.37
C ASN A 57 -12.99 8.00 0.61
N GLY A 58 -12.25 6.94 0.87
CA GLY A 58 -12.45 5.68 0.19
C GLY A 58 -12.22 4.47 1.06
N HIS A 59 -12.86 3.39 0.65
CA HIS A 59 -12.79 2.06 1.24
C HIS A 59 -12.42 1.07 0.15
N LEU A 60 -11.41 0.24 0.42
CA LEU A 60 -10.96 -0.86 -0.39
C LEU A 60 -11.43 -2.16 0.26
N GLN A 61 -12.03 -3.04 -0.54
CA GLN A 61 -12.51 -4.33 -0.09
C GLN A 61 -12.00 -5.43 -1.02
N GLN A 62 -11.31 -6.40 -0.43
CA GLN A 62 -10.88 -7.65 -1.07
C GLN A 62 -10.19 -7.47 -2.44
N LEU A 63 -9.38 -6.42 -2.57
CA LEU A 63 -8.61 -6.17 -3.78
C LEU A 63 -7.46 -7.19 -3.89
N ASP A 64 -7.37 -7.89 -5.02
CA ASP A 64 -6.29 -8.84 -5.26
C ASP A 64 -5.00 -8.14 -5.69
N LEU A 65 -3.99 -8.17 -4.81
CA LEU A 65 -2.67 -7.58 -5.04
C LEU A 65 -1.92 -8.27 -6.18
N ALA A 66 -2.17 -9.56 -6.44
CA ALA A 66 -1.53 -10.28 -7.55
C ALA A 66 -1.93 -9.71 -8.91
N THR A 67 -3.06 -9.00 -9.01
CA THR A 67 -3.49 -8.36 -10.27
C THR A 67 -2.79 -7.03 -10.54
N VAL A 68 -2.27 -6.38 -9.50
CA VAL A 68 -1.66 -5.04 -9.56
C VAL A 68 -0.13 -5.09 -9.48
N LEU A 69 0.40 -6.01 -8.68
CA LEU A 69 1.81 -6.06 -8.31
C LEU A 69 2.56 -7.24 -8.95
N LYS A 70 2.00 -7.86 -9.99
CA LYS A 70 2.72 -8.83 -10.81
C LYS A 70 3.99 -8.20 -11.40
N PRO A 71 5.12 -8.93 -11.43
CA PRO A 71 5.29 -10.33 -11.03
C PRO A 71 5.78 -10.54 -9.58
N TYR A 72 5.79 -9.51 -8.74
CA TYR A 72 6.39 -9.53 -7.40
C TYR A 72 5.45 -10.07 -6.32
N VAL A 73 4.15 -10.15 -6.60
CA VAL A 73 3.14 -10.74 -5.70
C VAL A 73 2.39 -11.83 -6.45
N SER A 74 2.37 -13.04 -5.88
CA SER A 74 1.64 -14.18 -6.44
C SER A 74 0.24 -14.34 -5.84
N ARG A 75 0.04 -13.86 -4.60
CA ARG A 75 -1.25 -13.87 -3.89
C ARG A 75 -1.25 -12.82 -2.78
N GLY A 76 -2.43 -12.33 -2.45
CA GLY A 76 -2.66 -11.43 -1.32
C GLY A 76 -3.90 -10.58 -1.56
N THR A 77 -4.72 -10.40 -0.53
CA THR A 77 -5.91 -9.55 -0.60
C THR A 77 -5.77 -8.36 0.32
N VAL A 78 -6.05 -7.16 -0.18
CA VAL A 78 -6.00 -5.92 0.60
C VAL A 78 -7.40 -5.38 0.85
N GLN A 79 -7.59 -4.88 2.07
CA GLN A 79 -8.77 -4.14 2.48
C GLN A 79 -8.36 -2.96 3.37
N GLY A 80 -9.17 -1.92 3.43
CA GLY A 80 -8.85 -0.78 4.29
C GLY A 80 -9.49 0.53 3.84
N ASP A 81 -9.10 1.60 4.52
CA ASP A 81 -9.66 2.93 4.34
C ASP A 81 -8.56 3.92 3.99
N PHE A 82 -8.91 4.91 3.19
CA PHE A 82 -8.05 6.04 2.91
C PHE A 82 -8.85 7.34 2.92
N ILE A 83 -8.25 8.36 3.52
CA ILE A 83 -8.76 9.73 3.53
C ILE A 83 -7.63 10.60 3.02
N HIS A 84 -7.91 11.48 2.07
CA HIS A 84 -6.91 12.39 1.54
C HIS A 84 -7.54 13.72 1.15
N GLN A 85 -6.87 14.83 1.49
CA GLN A 85 -7.30 16.18 1.21
C GLN A 85 -6.16 16.97 0.57
N TRP A 86 -6.46 17.72 -0.49
CA TRP A 86 -5.47 18.56 -1.15
C TRP A 86 -6.10 19.82 -1.73
N ASN A 87 -5.27 20.79 -2.11
CA ASN A 87 -5.74 21.98 -2.80
C ASN A 87 -5.37 21.92 -4.29
N SER A 88 -6.36 21.77 -5.16
CA SER A 88 -6.17 21.60 -6.61
C SER A 88 -5.48 22.79 -7.30
N THR A 89 -5.41 23.95 -6.65
CA THR A 89 -4.72 25.13 -7.17
C THR A 89 -3.19 25.04 -7.10
N GLN A 90 -2.64 24.04 -6.40
CA GLN A 90 -1.20 23.85 -6.22
C GLN A 90 -0.48 23.19 -7.42
N GLY A 91 -1.14 23.09 -8.59
CA GLY A 91 -0.53 22.65 -9.84
C GLY A 91 -0.57 21.13 -10.08
N ALA A 92 0.23 20.65 -11.04
CA ALA A 92 0.14 19.31 -11.63
C ALA A 92 0.38 18.13 -10.67
N HIS A 93 0.90 18.39 -9.46
CA HIS A 93 1.15 17.39 -8.41
C HIS A 93 0.38 17.69 -7.11
N ALA A 94 -0.62 18.57 -7.16
CA ALA A 94 -1.41 18.95 -6.01
C ALA A 94 -2.00 17.74 -5.27
N ALA A 95 -2.44 16.72 -6.00
CA ALA A 95 -2.99 15.50 -5.42
C ALA A 95 -1.98 14.70 -4.58
N LEU A 96 -0.67 14.87 -4.79
CA LEU A 96 0.36 14.22 -3.97
C LEU A 96 0.85 15.09 -2.81
N LYS A 97 0.51 16.38 -2.79
CA LYS A 97 0.94 17.35 -1.75
C LYS A 97 -0.17 17.64 -0.73
N GLY A 98 -0.93 16.61 -0.42
CA GLY A 98 -2.09 16.72 0.45
C GLY A 98 -1.83 16.24 1.86
N GLU A 99 -2.86 16.27 2.69
CA GLU A 99 -2.87 15.61 3.98
C GLU A 99 -3.78 14.40 3.92
N GLY A 100 -3.42 13.31 4.58
CA GLY A 100 -4.24 12.12 4.52
C GLY A 100 -3.83 11.04 5.51
N THR A 101 -4.69 10.05 5.62
CA THR A 101 -4.41 8.84 6.38
C THR A 101 -4.79 7.64 5.55
N VAL A 102 -3.95 6.62 5.57
CA VAL A 102 -4.22 5.33 4.92
C VAL A 102 -4.11 4.26 5.98
N LYS A 103 -5.11 3.38 6.08
CA LYS A 103 -5.07 2.21 6.95
C LYS A 103 -5.49 1.00 6.14
N VAL A 104 -4.60 0.03 6.01
CA VAL A 104 -4.85 -1.19 5.22
C VAL A 104 -4.44 -2.43 6.00
N GLU A 105 -5.16 -3.49 5.71
CA GLU A 105 -4.87 -4.85 6.12
C GLU A 105 -4.69 -5.70 4.86
N ILE A 106 -3.60 -6.47 4.82
CA ILE A 106 -3.33 -7.43 3.75
C ILE A 106 -3.38 -8.83 4.36
N LYS A 107 -4.12 -9.74 3.73
CA LYS A 107 -4.19 -11.15 4.10
C LYS A 107 -3.53 -12.03 3.06
N ASP A 108 -2.89 -13.09 3.53
CA ASP A 108 -2.34 -14.16 2.70
C ASP A 108 -1.35 -13.67 1.62
N LEU A 109 -0.49 -12.72 1.99
CA LEU A 109 0.50 -12.16 1.07
C LEU A 109 1.61 -13.17 0.80
N ALA A 110 1.90 -13.42 -0.48
CA ALA A 110 3.12 -14.07 -0.91
C ALA A 110 3.90 -13.16 -1.85
N VAL A 111 5.11 -12.80 -1.42
CA VAL A 111 6.06 -11.99 -2.18
C VAL A 111 7.02 -12.91 -2.90
N GLU A 112 7.13 -12.71 -4.21
CA GLU A 112 7.94 -13.47 -5.14
C GLU A 112 9.08 -12.60 -5.69
N ARG A 113 10.04 -13.25 -6.35
CA ARG A 113 11.10 -12.58 -7.12
C ARG A 113 11.89 -11.56 -6.31
N ILE A 114 12.17 -11.90 -5.06
CA ILE A 114 13.02 -11.09 -4.19
C ILE A 114 14.46 -11.32 -4.65
N VAL A 115 15.08 -10.29 -5.21
CA VAL A 115 16.45 -10.35 -5.72
C VAL A 115 17.41 -9.85 -4.65
N ALA A 116 18.42 -10.64 -4.31
CA ALA A 116 19.55 -10.23 -3.47
C ALA A 116 20.86 -10.52 -4.19
N GLY A 117 21.43 -9.49 -4.82
CA GLY A 117 22.61 -9.65 -5.68
C GLY A 117 22.31 -10.52 -6.89
N THR A 118 23.06 -11.61 -7.07
CA THR A 118 22.89 -12.58 -8.17
C THR A 118 21.95 -13.73 -7.82
N SER A 119 21.42 -13.77 -6.59
CA SER A 119 20.61 -14.88 -6.07
C SER A 119 19.14 -14.48 -5.97
N SER A 120 18.24 -15.42 -6.26
CA SER A 120 16.81 -15.28 -5.96
C SER A 120 16.54 -15.80 -4.56
N ILE A 121 15.96 -14.98 -3.70
CA ILE A 121 15.46 -15.42 -2.40
C ILE A 121 14.13 -16.17 -2.64
N PRO A 122 13.86 -17.29 -1.93
CA PRO A 122 12.57 -17.96 -1.97
C PRO A 122 11.44 -17.01 -1.59
N SER A 123 10.22 -17.38 -2.00
CA SER A 123 9.05 -16.57 -1.68
C SER A 123 8.89 -16.37 -0.18
N LEU A 124 8.42 -15.19 0.22
CA LEU A 124 8.09 -14.87 1.61
C LEU A 124 6.57 -14.83 1.76
N THR A 125 6.05 -15.49 2.79
CA THR A 125 4.62 -15.62 3.05
C THR A 125 4.23 -15.04 4.41
N PHE A 126 3.23 -14.16 4.37
CA PHE A 126 2.64 -13.51 5.52
C PHE A 126 1.16 -13.83 5.58
N GLY A 127 0.67 -14.26 6.74
CA GLY A 127 -0.75 -14.49 6.98
C GLY A 127 -1.50 -13.18 7.07
N GLN A 128 -0.92 -12.20 7.78
CA GLN A 128 -1.51 -10.89 7.98
C GLN A 128 -0.45 -9.80 7.98
N ILE A 129 -0.77 -8.66 7.36
CA ILE A 129 0.01 -7.42 7.42
C ILE A 129 -0.96 -6.28 7.73
N GLN A 130 -0.56 -5.41 8.64
CA GLN A 130 -1.28 -4.19 8.98
C GLN A 130 -0.36 -3.00 8.68
N ALA A 131 -0.88 -2.02 7.94
CA ALA A 131 -0.16 -0.81 7.61
C ALA A 131 -1.05 0.42 7.83
N SER A 132 -0.53 1.40 8.55
CA SER A 132 -1.13 2.71 8.76
C SER A 132 -0.10 3.80 8.43
N LEU A 133 -0.51 4.76 7.62
CA LEU A 133 0.30 5.89 7.17
C LEU A 133 -0.43 7.19 7.48
N ALA A 134 0.31 8.21 7.90
CA ALA A 134 -0.16 9.59 7.99
C ALA A 134 0.65 10.44 7.02
N CYS A 135 0.00 11.03 6.04
CA CYS A 135 0.64 11.81 4.98
C CYS A 135 0.41 13.31 5.21
N ARG A 136 1.45 14.10 4.97
CA ARG A 136 1.41 15.56 4.88
C ARG A 136 2.34 15.99 3.77
N ASP A 137 1.84 16.85 2.89
CA ASP A 137 2.50 17.19 1.65
C ASP A 137 2.82 15.90 0.88
N ASP A 138 4.06 15.72 0.43
CA ASP A 138 4.54 14.54 -0.29
C ASP A 138 5.24 13.51 0.61
N ALA A 139 5.16 13.66 1.94
CA ALA A 139 5.76 12.73 2.89
C ALA A 139 4.68 11.99 3.70
N CYS A 140 4.87 10.69 3.89
CA CYS A 140 4.02 9.86 4.72
C CYS A 140 4.82 9.20 5.83
N ASP A 141 4.45 9.45 7.07
CA ASP A 141 4.99 8.77 8.24
C ASP A 141 4.30 7.42 8.43
N VAL A 142 5.12 6.38 8.66
CA VAL A 142 4.65 5.05 9.01
C VAL A 142 4.27 5.02 10.48
N THR A 143 2.97 5.09 10.77
CA THR A 143 2.44 5.04 12.13
C THR A 143 2.26 3.59 12.61
N GLU A 144 2.01 2.67 11.68
CA GLU A 144 2.02 1.24 11.94
C GLU A 144 2.45 0.52 10.66
N LEU A 145 3.42 -0.39 10.75
CA LEU A 145 3.66 -1.36 9.70
C LEU A 145 4.19 -2.62 10.36
N LYS A 146 3.38 -3.67 10.33
CA LYS A 146 3.73 -4.95 10.94
C LYS A 146 3.11 -6.09 10.16
N GLY A 147 3.74 -7.25 10.21
CA GLY A 147 3.18 -8.45 9.63
C GLY A 147 3.68 -9.70 10.32
N ASP A 148 2.91 -10.77 10.17
CA ASP A 148 3.17 -12.07 10.76
C ASP A 148 2.81 -13.19 9.77
N GLY A 149 3.52 -14.31 9.89
CA GLY A 149 3.34 -15.47 9.03
C GLY A 149 4.30 -16.60 9.38
N VAL A 150 4.27 -17.65 8.57
CA VAL A 150 5.10 -18.85 8.76
C VAL A 150 6.60 -18.57 8.60
N ASP A 151 6.94 -17.59 7.76
CA ASP A 151 8.32 -17.17 7.56
C ASP A 151 8.83 -16.24 8.67
N GLY A 152 7.95 -15.72 9.53
CA GLY A 152 8.32 -14.87 10.66
C GLY A 152 7.39 -13.70 10.83
N SER A 153 7.85 -12.74 11.62
CA SER A 153 7.16 -11.47 11.81
C SER A 153 8.09 -10.30 11.53
N PHE A 154 7.52 -9.14 11.22
CA PHE A 154 8.27 -7.92 11.08
C PHE A 154 7.48 -6.73 11.65
N THR A 155 8.23 -5.70 12.02
CA THR A 155 7.72 -4.36 12.27
C THR A 155 8.58 -3.37 11.51
N ALA A 156 8.01 -2.25 11.07
CA ALA A 156 8.73 -1.21 10.37
C ALA A 156 8.21 0.16 10.78
N GLN A 157 9.14 1.12 10.81
CA GLN A 157 8.90 2.51 11.14
C GLN A 157 9.77 3.39 10.24
N GLY A 158 9.35 4.62 9.99
CA GLY A 158 10.08 5.55 9.13
C GLY A 158 9.13 6.34 8.25
N HIS A 159 9.60 6.74 7.08
CA HIS A 159 8.84 7.59 6.17
C HIS A 159 8.89 7.10 4.72
N VAL A 160 7.86 7.49 3.97
CA VAL A 160 7.72 7.26 2.54
C VAL A 160 7.53 8.62 1.88
N MET A 161 8.45 8.99 0.98
CA MET A 161 8.28 10.19 0.16
C MET A 161 7.59 9.81 -1.14
N LEU A 162 6.35 10.27 -1.31
CA LEU A 162 5.53 10.02 -2.48
C LEU A 162 6.11 10.72 -3.71
N ARG A 163 6.17 9.99 -4.83
CA ARG A 163 6.57 10.54 -6.13
C ARG A 163 5.60 10.13 -7.21
N GLN A 164 5.62 10.84 -8.33
CA GLN A 164 4.85 10.45 -9.51
C GLN A 164 5.79 9.90 -10.59
N PRO A 165 5.59 8.66 -11.05
CA PRO A 165 4.55 7.70 -10.65
C PRO A 165 4.83 7.08 -9.25
N VAL A 166 3.79 6.63 -8.55
CA VAL A 166 3.87 6.16 -7.14
C VAL A 166 4.90 5.05 -6.93
N GLN A 167 5.16 4.24 -7.95
CA GLN A 167 6.19 3.19 -7.95
C GLN A 167 7.62 3.74 -7.74
N GLN A 168 7.84 5.03 -7.99
CA GLN A 168 9.12 5.73 -7.77
C GLN A 168 9.20 6.43 -6.42
N SER A 169 8.19 6.28 -5.56
CA SER A 169 8.23 6.81 -4.19
C SER A 169 9.44 6.24 -3.44
N LEU A 170 10.06 7.05 -2.61
CA LEU A 170 11.24 6.66 -1.86
C LEU A 170 10.86 6.16 -0.48
N LEU A 171 11.50 5.08 -0.07
CA LEU A 171 11.44 4.51 1.27
C LEU A 171 12.66 4.97 2.07
N ASP A 172 12.43 5.28 3.33
CA ASP A 172 13.43 5.27 4.39
C ASP A 172 12.79 4.63 5.63
N LEU A 173 12.88 3.30 5.68
CA LEU A 173 12.24 2.49 6.71
C LEU A 173 13.30 1.77 7.52
N THR A 174 13.14 1.77 8.84
CA THR A 174 13.83 0.85 9.73
C THR A 174 12.93 -0.34 9.95
N VAL A 175 13.40 -1.54 9.55
CA VAL A 175 12.64 -2.78 9.60
C VAL A 175 13.28 -3.71 10.61
N THR A 176 12.49 -4.19 11.57
CA THR A 176 12.89 -5.24 12.51
C THR A 176 12.17 -6.53 12.14
N VAL A 177 12.93 -7.58 11.89
CA VAL A 177 12.41 -8.89 11.47
C VAL A 177 12.76 -9.93 12.53
N ILE A 178 11.80 -10.79 12.84
CA ILE A 178 11.97 -11.98 13.66
C ILE A 178 11.73 -13.19 12.76
N PRO A 179 12.78 -13.91 12.34
CA PRO A 179 12.66 -15.13 11.55
C PRO A 179 11.79 -16.19 12.21
N GLY A 180 10.85 -16.71 11.44
CA GLY A 180 10.08 -17.91 11.79
C GLY A 180 10.75 -19.18 11.28
N ALA A 181 10.12 -20.32 11.57
CA ALA A 181 10.59 -21.62 11.12
C ALA A 181 10.64 -21.74 9.58
N GLY A 182 9.67 -21.13 8.87
CA GLY A 182 9.62 -21.14 7.41
C GLY A 182 10.84 -20.47 6.76
N PHE A 183 11.28 -19.33 7.32
CA PHE A 183 12.47 -18.64 6.83
C PHE A 183 13.75 -19.40 7.14
N ALA A 184 13.88 -20.00 8.32
CA ALA A 184 15.07 -20.78 8.67
C ALA A 184 15.29 -21.97 7.70
N GLN A 185 14.21 -22.65 7.30
CA GLN A 185 14.27 -23.73 6.30
C GLN A 185 14.71 -23.20 4.92
N LYS A 186 14.24 -22.02 4.53
CA LYS A 186 14.60 -21.35 3.26
C LYS A 186 16.03 -20.78 3.28
N ALA A 187 16.49 -20.25 4.39
CA ALA A 187 17.84 -19.70 4.52
C ALA A 187 18.90 -20.80 4.39
N ALA A 188 18.61 -22.01 4.88
CA ALA A 188 19.48 -23.18 4.72
C ALA A 188 19.72 -23.53 3.24
N SER A 189 18.71 -23.38 2.36
CA SER A 189 18.88 -23.64 0.92
C SER A 189 19.66 -22.52 0.20
N LEU A 190 19.79 -21.34 0.81
CA LEU A 190 20.52 -20.20 0.28
C LEU A 190 21.99 -20.12 0.74
N SER A 191 22.47 -21.09 1.52
CA SER A 191 23.80 -21.02 2.16
C SER A 191 24.04 -19.74 2.96
N LEU A 192 22.97 -19.12 3.47
CA LEU A 192 23.08 -17.97 4.36
C LEU A 192 23.52 -18.45 5.75
N PRO A 193 24.16 -17.59 6.56
CA PRO A 193 24.46 -17.90 7.95
C PRO A 193 23.20 -18.40 8.67
N PRO A 194 23.32 -19.36 9.59
CA PRO A 194 22.15 -19.87 10.30
C PRO A 194 21.52 -18.74 11.11
N PHE A 195 20.34 -18.30 10.68
CA PHE A 195 19.50 -17.41 11.47
C PHE A 195 18.86 -18.23 12.58
N GLN A 196 19.13 -17.90 13.83
CA GLN A 196 18.43 -18.51 14.95
C GLN A 196 16.97 -18.05 14.95
N PRO A 197 15.98 -18.96 14.79
CA PRO A 197 14.58 -18.60 14.85
C PRO A 197 14.27 -17.80 16.13
N GLY A 198 13.45 -16.77 16.02
CA GLY A 198 13.09 -15.91 17.15
C GLY A 198 14.11 -14.82 17.51
N THR A 199 15.30 -14.79 16.89
CA THR A 199 16.26 -13.70 17.13
C THR A 199 15.94 -12.50 16.23
N PRO A 200 15.54 -11.35 16.79
CA PRO A 200 15.28 -10.17 15.98
C PRO A 200 16.56 -9.64 15.35
N PHE A 201 16.46 -9.17 14.11
CA PHE A 201 17.48 -8.34 13.49
C PHE A 201 16.85 -7.12 12.84
N THR A 202 17.56 -6.00 12.84
CA THR A 202 17.08 -4.72 12.34
C THR A 202 17.98 -4.23 11.21
N PHE A 203 17.38 -3.69 10.16
CA PHE A 203 18.08 -3.10 9.02
C PHE A 203 17.31 -1.91 8.46
N LYS A 204 17.98 -1.06 7.68
CA LYS A 204 17.32 0.01 6.96
C LYS A 204 16.97 -0.41 5.54
N LEU A 205 15.80 -0.04 5.09
CA LEU A 205 15.32 -0.20 3.73
C LEU A 205 15.20 1.19 3.11
N VAL A 206 16.08 1.48 2.15
CA VAL A 206 16.17 2.81 1.53
C VAL A 206 16.07 2.75 0.01
N GLY A 207 15.54 3.83 -0.59
CA GLY A 207 15.47 4.01 -2.04
C GLY A 207 14.08 3.77 -2.64
N PRO A 208 13.95 3.70 -3.98
CA PRO A 208 12.65 3.59 -4.63
C PRO A 208 11.92 2.29 -4.25
N ILE A 209 10.60 2.32 -4.03
CA ILE A 209 9.80 1.14 -3.63
C ILE A 209 10.14 -0.11 -4.46
N MET A 210 10.21 0.03 -5.78
CA MET A 210 10.45 -1.11 -6.67
C MET A 210 11.89 -1.65 -6.65
N ASN A 211 12.85 -0.86 -6.15
CA ASN A 211 14.28 -1.16 -6.17
C ASN A 211 14.92 -0.88 -4.80
N ALA A 212 14.16 -1.04 -3.73
CA ALA A 212 14.60 -0.71 -2.38
C ALA A 212 15.78 -1.60 -1.99
N ARG A 213 16.73 -1.04 -1.25
CA ARG A 213 17.98 -1.71 -0.88
C ARG A 213 18.12 -1.74 0.63
N VAL A 214 18.76 -2.80 1.11
CA VAL A 214 19.18 -2.90 2.50
C VAL A 214 20.40 -2.01 2.70
N ALA A 215 20.31 -1.06 3.63
CA ALA A 215 21.42 -0.30 4.16
C ALA A 215 21.70 -0.79 5.60
N LEU A 216 22.99 -0.94 5.90
CA LEU A 216 23.51 -1.28 7.23
C LEU A 216 23.76 0.00 8.03
#